data_AF-A0A9W8DSF1-F1
#
_entry.id   AF-A0A9W8DSF1-F1
#
_cell.length_a   1.000
_cell.length_b   1.000
_cell.length_c   1.000
_cell.angle_alpha   90.00
_cell.angle_beta   90.00
_cell.angle_gamma   90.00
#
_symmetry.space_group_name_H-M   'P 1'
#
loop_
_entity.id
_entity.type
_entity.pdbx_description
1 polymer ?
#
loop_
_entity_poly.entity_id
_entity_poly.type
_entity_poly.pdbx_seq_one_letter_code
_entity_poly.pdbx_strand_id
1 'polypeptide(L)'
;MAISMLHTLDLAYATLILLLVYLIPYTKVEESFFVQATHDILKWKWPNDQFDHLEFPGVVPRSFIAPLYLSGATELLIVRSVLGISVVYSNARLRSAIASSFGSRTAAIYMLLTMSQFYMIFWTSRPLGNTFSLALAMVSQAFWIEANDAKTSAQRKYYRLAVSLLVANVVILRFDAAALALPMIISIMCSGKIGAIELVTAGSIASAVCIGITIAVDSYYWRKFPMWPEWEAFVFNIVENKSSEWGATGTGDVRVHIDTFSAMTGASRFGEQQDGWIHPDPIYPTQWGAGPKSLRASQEPSRSNLYLVCKTRQRSTVRDAWRCSRPLQ
;
A
#
# COMPACT_ATOMS: atom_id res chain seq x y z
N MET A 1 21.40 13.02 27.48
CA MET A 1 22.05 13.11 26.15
C MET A 1 21.51 12.05 25.17
N ALA A 2 21.54 10.75 25.50
CA ALA A 2 21.11 9.68 24.58
C ALA A 2 19.62 9.73 24.16
N ILE A 3 18.69 10.02 25.07
CA ILE A 3 17.25 10.16 24.75
C ILE A 3 17.01 11.33 23.79
N SER A 4 17.67 12.46 24.04
CA SER A 4 17.60 13.65 23.16
C SER A 4 18.07 13.32 21.74
N MET A 5 19.15 12.55 21.60
CA MET A 5 19.66 12.12 20.29
C MET A 5 18.65 11.25 19.52
N LEU A 6 17.98 10.31 20.20
CA LEU A 6 16.99 9.44 19.57
C LEU A 6 15.76 10.23 19.08
N HIS A 7 15.29 11.20 19.87
CA HIS A 7 14.20 12.09 19.44
C HIS A 7 14.62 12.97 18.26
N THR A 8 15.87 13.44 18.22
CA THR A 8 16.40 14.17 17.05
C THR A 8 16.38 13.30 15.79
N LEU A 9 16.73 12.02 15.88
CA LEU A 9 16.67 11.09 14.75
C LEU A 9 15.23 10.84 14.28
N ASP A 10 14.28 10.66 15.20
CA ASP A 10 12.86 10.52 14.85
C ASP A 10 12.33 11.77 14.14
N LEU A 11 12.68 12.96 14.64
CA LEU A 11 12.28 14.23 14.03
C LEU A 11 12.93 14.42 12.65
N ALA A 12 14.20 14.06 12.49
CA ALA A 12 14.88 14.10 11.20
C ALA A 12 14.21 13.17 10.19
N TYR A 13 13.84 11.96 10.62
CA TYR A 13 13.11 11.01 9.78
C TYR A 13 11.72 11.56 9.41
N ALA A 14 10.95 12.07 10.37
CA ALA A 14 9.65 12.71 10.10
C ALA A 14 9.77 13.86 9.08
N THR A 15 10.78 14.72 9.27
CA THR A 15 11.04 15.86 8.39
C THR A 15 11.37 15.40 6.98
N LEU A 16 12.20 14.36 6.83
CA LEU A 16 12.55 13.78 5.54
C LEU A 16 11.31 13.22 4.82
N ILE A 17 10.44 12.50 5.53
CA ILE A 17 9.18 11.97 4.96
C ILE A 17 8.28 13.10 4.48
N LEU A 18 8.04 14.12 5.31
CA LEU A 18 7.17 15.25 4.94
C LEU A 18 7.76 16.08 3.80
N LEU A 19 9.09 16.26 3.77
CA LEU A 19 9.78 16.91 2.67
C LEU A 19 9.55 16.14 1.35
N LEU A 20 9.62 14.81 1.37
CA LEU A 20 9.34 14.01 0.17
C LEU A 20 7.87 14.01 -0.25
N VAL A 21 6.93 14.10 0.69
CA VAL A 21 5.51 14.30 0.36
C VAL A 21 5.34 15.59 -0.45
N TYR A 22 6.01 16.66 -0.05
CA TYR A 22 5.98 17.94 -0.74
C TYR A 22 6.72 17.93 -2.09
N LEU A 23 7.95 17.40 -2.12
CA LEU A 23 8.79 17.40 -3.32
C LEU A 23 8.30 16.44 -4.41
N ILE A 24 7.59 15.37 -4.03
CA ILE A 24 7.13 14.32 -4.94
C ILE A 24 5.61 14.14 -4.78
N PRO A 25 4.80 15.09 -5.25
CA PRO A 25 3.35 15.11 -5.00
C PRO A 25 2.60 14.00 -5.77
N TYR A 26 3.16 13.56 -6.90
CA TYR A 26 2.50 12.63 -7.82
C TYR A 26 2.52 11.17 -7.34
N THR A 27 1.50 10.44 -7.77
CA THR A 27 1.25 9.04 -7.39
C THR A 27 1.75 8.07 -8.45
N LYS A 28 2.18 6.91 -7.99
CA LYS A 28 2.50 5.74 -8.80
C LYS A 28 1.24 4.92 -9.06
N VAL A 29 1.23 4.13 -10.14
CA VAL A 29 0.06 3.31 -10.56
C VAL A 29 -0.31 2.28 -9.51
N GLU A 30 0.66 1.81 -8.73
CA GLU A 30 0.49 0.85 -7.63
C GLU A 30 -0.33 1.44 -6.47
N GLU A 31 -0.39 2.78 -6.34
CA GLU A 31 -1.15 3.50 -5.31
C GLU A 31 -2.62 3.71 -5.69
N SER A 32 -2.97 3.48 -6.96
CA SER A 32 -4.26 3.87 -7.56
C SER A 32 -5.47 3.44 -6.74
N PHE A 33 -5.61 2.16 -6.40
CA PHE A 33 -6.75 1.68 -5.62
C PHE A 33 -6.94 2.45 -4.31
N PHE A 34 -5.90 2.58 -3.49
CA PHE A 34 -6.02 3.21 -2.17
C PHE A 34 -6.27 4.71 -2.29
N VAL A 35 -5.68 5.35 -3.29
CA VAL A 35 -5.90 6.76 -3.59
C VAL A 35 -7.35 6.98 -4.01
N GLN A 36 -7.83 6.26 -5.03
CA GLN A 36 -9.18 6.42 -5.56
C GLN A 36 -10.26 6.04 -4.54
N ALA A 37 -10.08 4.92 -3.83
CA ALA A 37 -11.01 4.53 -2.77
C ALA A 37 -11.09 5.58 -1.64
N THR A 38 -9.95 6.18 -1.25
CA THR A 38 -9.95 7.24 -0.24
C THR A 38 -10.69 8.48 -0.75
N HIS A 39 -10.42 8.88 -2.00
CA HIS A 39 -11.12 9.98 -2.66
C HIS A 39 -12.62 9.75 -2.73
N ASP A 40 -13.07 8.56 -3.13
CA ASP A 40 -14.49 8.27 -3.31
C ASP A 40 -15.25 8.23 -1.98
N ILE A 41 -14.63 7.69 -0.92
CA ILE A 41 -15.18 7.80 0.43
C ILE A 41 -15.30 9.27 0.85
N LEU A 42 -14.28 10.10 0.56
CA LEU A 42 -14.31 11.52 0.91
C LEU A 42 -15.38 12.30 0.14
N LYS A 43 -15.50 12.06 -1.16
CA LYS A 43 -16.40 12.77 -2.06
C LYS A 43 -17.86 12.36 -1.85
N TRP A 44 -18.12 11.05 -1.82
CA TRP A 44 -19.47 10.50 -1.86
C TRP A 44 -19.99 10.05 -0.49
N LYS A 45 -19.11 9.84 0.50
CA LYS A 45 -19.39 9.36 1.86
C LYS A 45 -19.92 7.92 1.95
N TRP A 46 -20.81 7.53 1.05
CA TRP A 46 -21.50 6.24 1.03
C TRP A 46 -21.33 5.55 -0.32
N PRO A 47 -21.25 4.20 -0.37
CA PRO A 47 -21.09 3.45 -1.61
C PRO A 47 -22.20 3.76 -2.62
N ASN A 48 -21.84 4.39 -3.73
CA ASN A 48 -22.74 4.70 -4.84
C ASN A 48 -22.17 4.15 -6.16
N ASP A 49 -22.92 4.32 -7.26
CA ASP A 49 -22.52 3.80 -8.58
C ASP A 49 -21.34 4.57 -9.20
N GLN A 50 -20.90 5.67 -8.58
CA GLN A 50 -19.83 6.54 -9.05
C GLN A 50 -18.47 6.21 -8.42
N PHE A 51 -18.39 5.16 -7.60
CA PHE A 51 -17.15 4.66 -7.05
C PHE A 51 -16.30 4.00 -8.16
N ASP A 52 -15.04 4.41 -8.25
CA ASP A 52 -14.11 4.03 -9.30
C ASP A 52 -13.86 2.51 -9.34
N HIS A 53 -13.83 1.85 -8.19
CA HIS A 53 -13.57 0.41 -8.10
C HIS A 53 -14.71 -0.46 -8.66
N LEU A 54 -15.91 0.10 -8.91
CA LEU A 54 -17.00 -0.63 -9.58
C LEU A 54 -16.78 -0.69 -11.09
N GLU A 55 -16.16 0.34 -11.66
CA GLU A 55 -15.80 0.39 -13.08
C GLU A 55 -14.41 -0.23 -13.33
N PHE A 56 -13.46 0.02 -12.43
CA PHE A 56 -12.07 -0.44 -12.49
C PHE A 56 -11.69 -1.26 -11.24
N PRO A 57 -12.25 -2.48 -11.07
CA PRO A 57 -12.03 -3.30 -9.86
C PRO A 57 -10.59 -3.82 -9.70
N GLY A 58 -9.77 -3.71 -10.74
CA GLY A 58 -8.45 -4.34 -10.79
C GLY A 58 -8.54 -5.86 -10.87
N VAL A 59 -7.38 -6.52 -10.79
CA VAL A 59 -7.26 -7.99 -10.92
C VAL A 59 -7.80 -8.72 -9.69
N VAL A 60 -7.59 -8.12 -8.53
CA VAL A 60 -7.86 -8.70 -7.22
C VAL A 60 -8.38 -7.59 -6.32
N PRO A 61 -9.47 -7.84 -5.56
CA PRO A 61 -9.99 -6.85 -4.64
C PRO A 61 -8.96 -6.50 -3.56
N ARG A 62 -9.10 -5.29 -3.02
CA ARG A 62 -8.28 -4.76 -1.93
C ARG A 62 -9.20 -4.27 -0.82
N SER A 63 -8.71 -4.25 0.42
CA SER A 63 -9.53 -3.85 1.56
C SER A 63 -9.76 -2.33 1.62
N PHE A 64 -11.02 -1.95 1.86
CA PHE A 64 -11.49 -0.60 2.13
C PHE A 64 -11.18 -0.12 3.55
N ILE A 65 -10.72 -1.00 4.44
CA ILE A 65 -10.34 -0.61 5.82
C ILE A 65 -9.22 0.44 5.82
N ALA A 66 -8.23 0.27 4.95
CA ALA A 66 -7.11 1.22 4.83
C ALA A 66 -7.54 2.59 4.23
N PRO A 67 -8.30 2.64 3.12
CA PRO A 67 -8.90 3.88 2.63
C PRO A 67 -9.80 4.59 3.65
N LEU A 68 -10.62 3.85 4.40
CA LEU A 68 -11.46 4.39 5.48
C LEU A 68 -10.66 5.05 6.60
N TYR A 69 -9.50 4.47 6.93
CA TYR A 69 -8.59 5.09 7.90
C TYR A 69 -8.06 6.45 7.41
N LEU A 70 -7.86 6.61 6.10
CA LEU A 70 -7.34 7.84 5.49
C LEU A 70 -8.42 8.85 5.11
N SER A 71 -9.69 8.44 4.98
CA SER A 71 -10.80 9.28 4.52
C SER A 71 -11.25 10.36 5.51
N GLY A 72 -10.45 10.65 6.55
CA GLY A 72 -10.58 11.85 7.37
C GLY A 72 -9.83 13.06 6.80
N ALA A 73 -8.96 12.88 5.80
CA ALA A 73 -8.13 13.92 5.21
C ALA A 73 -8.66 14.34 3.83
N THR A 74 -8.77 15.64 3.54
CA THR A 74 -9.45 16.14 2.32
C THR A 74 -8.59 16.15 1.07
N GLU A 75 -7.27 16.28 1.22
CA GLU A 75 -6.32 16.45 0.11
C GLU A 75 -5.30 15.32 0.06
N LEU A 76 -4.83 14.96 -1.12
CA LEU A 76 -3.83 13.89 -1.31
C LEU A 76 -2.56 14.12 -0.49
N LEU A 77 -2.07 15.37 -0.41
CA LEU A 77 -0.90 15.70 0.41
C LEU A 77 -1.17 15.48 1.90
N ILE A 78 -2.39 15.76 2.37
CA ILE A 78 -2.78 15.53 3.76
C ILE A 78 -2.91 14.03 4.02
N VAL A 79 -3.58 13.29 3.13
CA VAL A 79 -3.70 11.82 3.18
C VAL A 79 -2.32 11.17 3.31
N ARG A 80 -1.37 11.58 2.45
CA ARG A 80 0.01 11.07 2.46
C ARG A 80 0.79 11.49 3.71
N SER A 81 0.55 12.70 4.21
CA SER A 81 1.17 13.19 5.45
C SER A 81 0.66 12.41 6.66
N VAL A 82 -0.65 12.14 6.75
CA VAL A 82 -1.27 11.33 7.81
C VAL A 82 -0.66 9.93 7.80
N LEU A 83 -0.63 9.27 6.64
CA LEU A 83 -0.02 7.94 6.53
C LEU A 83 1.47 7.96 6.92
N GLY A 84 2.23 8.92 6.40
CA GLY A 84 3.66 9.07 6.70
C GLY A 84 3.92 9.27 8.18
N ILE A 85 3.15 10.13 8.85
CA ILE A 85 3.25 10.37 10.30
C ILE A 85 2.90 9.10 11.08
N SER A 86 1.88 8.34 10.68
CA SER A 86 1.50 7.09 11.34
C SER A 86 2.58 6.01 11.26
N VAL A 87 3.26 5.90 10.12
CA VAL A 87 4.40 5.00 9.95
C VAL A 87 5.60 5.49 10.77
N VAL A 88 5.89 6.80 10.77
CA VAL A 88 6.95 7.40 11.60
C VAL A 88 6.69 7.14 13.08
N TYR A 89 5.45 7.29 13.55
CA TYR A 89 5.05 6.96 14.92
C TYR A 89 5.28 5.48 15.22
N SER A 90 4.85 4.59 14.32
CA SER A 90 5.04 3.14 14.47
C SER A 90 6.53 2.76 14.54
N ASN A 91 7.36 3.41 13.72
CA ASN A 91 8.80 3.25 13.72
C ASN A 91 9.43 3.78 15.03
N ALA A 92 9.01 4.96 15.51
CA ALA A 92 9.47 5.52 16.78
C ALA A 92 9.09 4.64 17.99
N ARG A 93 7.91 3.99 17.92
CA ARG A 93 7.44 3.03 18.91
C ARG A 93 8.32 1.77 18.95
N LEU A 94 8.69 1.24 17.79
CA LEU A 94 9.62 0.11 17.66
C LEU A 94 11.03 0.50 18.10
N ARG A 95 11.55 1.64 17.65
CA ARG A 95 12.83 2.20 18.10
C ARG A 95 12.88 2.35 19.63
N SER A 96 11.79 2.79 20.24
CA SER A 96 11.72 2.95 21.70
C SER A 96 11.77 1.61 22.42
N ALA A 97 11.09 0.58 21.91
CA ALA A 97 11.19 -0.79 22.43
C ALA A 97 12.62 -1.34 22.28
N ILE A 98 13.27 -1.10 21.13
CA ILE A 98 14.68 -1.50 20.92
C ILE A 98 15.60 -0.77 21.91
N ALA A 99 15.35 0.51 22.18
CA ALA A 99 16.15 1.30 23.10
C ALA A 99 16.03 0.82 24.55
N SER A 100 14.84 0.40 24.99
CA SER A 100 14.63 -0.15 26.33
C SER A 100 15.29 -1.52 26.50
N SER A 101 15.23 -2.39 25.48
CA SER A 101 15.69 -3.77 25.58
C SER A 101 17.18 -3.95 25.27
N PHE A 102 17.68 -3.23 24.25
CA PHE A 102 19.04 -3.41 23.71
C PHE A 102 19.92 -2.15 23.85
N GLY A 103 19.41 -1.10 24.49
CA GLY A 103 20.13 0.15 24.75
C GLY A 103 20.07 1.17 23.62
N SER A 104 20.37 2.44 23.96
CA SER A 104 20.21 3.57 23.05
C SER A 104 21.14 3.56 21.83
N ARG A 105 22.32 2.94 21.91
CA ARG A 105 23.26 2.84 20.78
C ARG A 105 22.70 1.94 19.68
N THR A 106 22.15 0.78 20.06
CA THR A 106 21.50 -0.16 19.14
C THR A 106 20.30 0.50 18.44
N ALA A 107 19.48 1.21 19.20
CA ALA A 107 18.34 1.96 18.65
C ALA A 107 18.76 3.08 17.68
N ALA A 108 19.89 3.74 17.93
CA ALA A 108 20.43 4.75 17.03
C ALA A 108 20.93 4.13 15.71
N ILE A 109 21.65 3.00 15.78
CA ILE A 109 22.09 2.26 14.59
C ILE A 109 20.88 1.78 13.78
N TYR A 110 19.86 1.23 14.44
CA TYR A 110 18.60 0.87 13.80
C TYR A 110 18.01 2.04 13.02
N MET A 111 17.90 3.22 13.64
CA MET A 111 17.38 4.41 12.96
C MET A 111 18.22 4.84 11.76
N LEU A 112 19.55 4.85 11.90
CA LEU A 112 20.44 5.22 10.80
C LEU A 112 20.32 4.25 9.61
N LEU A 113 20.13 2.96 9.89
CA LEU A 113 19.86 1.96 8.86
C LEU A 113 18.48 2.15 8.22
N THR A 114 17.44 2.41 9.02
CA THR A 114 16.10 2.72 8.49
C THR A 114 16.12 3.96 7.60
N MET A 115 16.83 5.01 8.02
CA MET A 115 16.96 6.26 7.26
C MET A 115 17.88 6.15 6.04
N SER A 116 18.65 5.08 5.86
CA SER A 116 19.47 4.88 4.65
C SER A 116 18.76 4.07 3.58
N GLN A 117 17.68 3.36 3.94
CA GLN A 117 16.92 2.53 3.03
C GLN A 117 15.98 3.37 2.16
N PHE A 118 16.14 3.28 0.83
CA PHE A 118 15.23 3.92 -0.12
C PHE A 118 13.76 3.60 0.19
N TYR A 119 13.46 2.33 0.49
CA TYR A 119 12.09 1.89 0.70
C TYR A 119 11.43 2.58 1.90
N MET A 120 12.13 2.63 3.03
CA MET A 120 11.67 3.23 4.28
C MET A 120 11.53 4.75 4.21
N ILE A 121 12.09 5.40 3.19
CA ILE A 121 11.94 6.85 3.01
C ILE A 121 10.87 7.14 1.95
N PHE A 122 10.97 6.52 0.77
CA PHE A 122 10.13 6.85 -0.38
C PHE A 122 8.71 6.30 -0.27
N TRP A 123 8.53 5.06 0.22
CA TRP A 123 7.21 4.40 0.23
C TRP A 123 6.39 4.68 1.50
N THR A 124 7.03 5.17 2.56
CA THR A 124 6.43 5.41 3.88
C THR A 124 5.21 6.36 3.88
N SER A 125 5.16 7.32 2.95
CA SER A 125 4.02 8.24 2.82
C SER A 125 3.06 7.91 1.67
N ARG A 126 3.28 6.78 0.98
CA ARG A 126 2.52 6.39 -0.21
C ARG A 126 1.44 5.36 0.16
N PRO A 127 0.15 5.62 -0.15
CA PRO A 127 -0.96 4.74 0.23
C PRO A 127 -0.92 3.42 -0.55
N LEU A 128 -0.31 2.41 0.07
CA LEU A 128 -0.20 1.06 -0.43
C LEU A 128 -0.50 0.09 0.70
N GLY A 129 -1.07 -1.07 0.36
CA GLY A 129 -1.26 -2.16 1.32
C GLY A 129 0.02 -2.52 2.08
N ASN A 130 1.17 -2.45 1.41
CA ASN A 130 2.49 -2.65 2.03
C ASN A 130 2.79 -1.63 3.14
N THR A 131 2.48 -0.36 2.91
CA THR A 131 2.76 0.73 3.85
C THR A 131 1.91 0.62 5.11
N PHE A 132 0.61 0.31 4.96
CA PHE A 132 -0.26 0.03 6.11
C PHE A 132 0.21 -1.20 6.86
N SER A 133 0.58 -2.26 6.13
CA SER A 133 1.07 -3.50 6.74
C SER A 133 2.36 -3.27 7.52
N LEU A 134 3.28 -2.47 6.98
CA LEU A 134 4.52 -2.08 7.63
C LEU A 134 4.25 -1.35 8.95
N ALA A 135 3.34 -0.37 8.99
CA ALA A 135 2.99 0.35 10.21
C ALA A 135 2.53 -0.61 11.31
N LEU A 136 1.59 -1.51 10.98
CA LEU A 136 1.02 -2.45 11.94
C LEU A 136 2.06 -3.49 12.40
N ALA A 137 2.90 -3.98 11.49
CA ALA A 137 3.98 -4.91 11.79
C ALA A 137 5.03 -4.29 12.75
N MET A 138 5.36 -3.00 12.61
CA MET A 138 6.30 -2.33 13.52
C MET A 138 5.75 -2.21 14.93
N VAL A 139 4.46 -1.86 15.08
CA VAL A 139 3.80 -1.79 16.40
C VAL A 139 3.74 -3.19 17.04
N SER A 140 3.44 -4.23 16.26
CA SER A 140 3.47 -5.60 16.76
C SER A 140 4.86 -6.02 17.27
N GLN A 141 5.91 -5.74 16.48
CA GLN A 141 7.28 -6.03 16.89
C GLN A 141 7.68 -5.27 18.14
N ALA A 142 7.22 -4.03 18.31
CA ALA A 142 7.47 -3.26 19.53
C ALA A 142 6.88 -3.94 20.77
N PHE A 143 5.63 -4.43 20.69
CA PHE A 143 5.01 -5.18 21.78
C PHE A 143 5.72 -6.50 22.06
N TRP A 144 6.19 -7.21 21.02
CA TRP A 144 6.94 -8.45 21.21
C TRP A 144 8.27 -8.24 21.94
N ILE A 145 9.02 -7.20 21.55
CA ILE A 145 10.28 -6.83 22.22
C ILE A 145 10.01 -6.48 23.69
N GLU A 146 9.02 -5.64 23.97
CA GLU A 146 8.67 -5.27 25.35
C GLU A 146 8.13 -6.43 26.18
N ALA A 147 7.42 -7.38 25.55
CA ALA A 147 6.95 -8.58 26.23
C ALA A 147 8.13 -9.40 26.78
N ASN A 148 9.28 -9.38 26.10
CA ASN A 148 10.45 -10.13 26.55
C ASN A 148 11.02 -9.61 27.88
N ASP A 149 10.88 -8.30 28.15
CA ASP A 149 11.42 -7.63 29.33
C ASP A 149 10.36 -7.33 30.41
N ALA A 150 9.08 -7.44 30.07
CA ALA A 150 7.98 -7.15 30.97
C ALA A 150 7.83 -8.20 32.09
N LYS A 151 7.28 -7.75 33.23
CA LYS A 151 6.83 -8.64 34.33
C LYS A 151 5.69 -9.55 33.85
N THR A 152 5.50 -10.69 34.50
CA THR A 152 4.62 -11.80 34.08
C THR A 152 3.21 -11.39 33.63
N SER A 153 2.54 -10.45 34.32
CA SER A 153 1.18 -10.01 33.95
C SER A 153 1.16 -9.12 32.70
N ALA A 154 2.06 -8.13 32.60
CA ALA A 154 2.20 -7.27 31.44
C ALA A 154 2.76 -8.04 30.22
N GLN A 155 3.66 -8.99 30.45
CA GLN A 155 4.24 -9.87 29.43
C GLN A 155 3.17 -10.62 28.64
N ARG A 156 2.24 -11.31 29.32
CA ARG A 156 1.14 -12.01 28.64
C ARG A 156 0.27 -11.07 27.83
N LYS A 157 -0.04 -9.88 28.37
CA LYS A 157 -0.81 -8.85 27.66
C LYS A 157 -0.09 -8.43 26.37
N TYR A 158 1.21 -8.16 26.43
CA TYR A 158 1.98 -7.70 25.28
C TYR A 158 2.16 -8.79 24.21
N TYR A 159 2.36 -10.06 24.58
CA TYR A 159 2.34 -11.15 23.59
C TYR A 159 0.98 -11.30 22.89
N ARG A 160 -0.12 -11.20 23.64
CA ARG A 160 -1.47 -11.23 23.04
C ARG A 160 -1.67 -10.07 22.06
N LEU A 161 -1.28 -8.85 22.45
CA LEU A 161 -1.34 -7.70 21.56
C LEU A 161 -0.46 -7.86 20.31
N ALA A 162 0.77 -8.33 20.45
CA ALA A 162 1.67 -8.57 19.33
C ALA A 162 1.06 -9.55 18.31
N VAL A 163 0.51 -10.68 18.79
CA VAL A 163 -0.15 -11.67 17.93
C VAL A 163 -1.44 -11.13 17.33
N SER A 164 -2.29 -10.45 18.11
CA SER A 164 -3.52 -9.86 17.58
C SER A 164 -3.25 -8.86 16.46
N LEU A 165 -2.22 -8.03 16.58
CA LEU A 165 -1.83 -7.07 15.54
C LEU A 165 -1.22 -7.76 14.30
N LEU A 166 -0.43 -8.83 14.46
CA LEU A 166 0.04 -9.62 13.31
C LEU A 166 -1.11 -10.30 12.58
N VAL A 167 -2.06 -10.87 13.32
CA VAL A 167 -3.24 -11.50 12.73
C VAL A 167 -4.07 -10.46 11.99
N ALA A 168 -4.32 -9.30 12.59
CA ALA A 168 -5.00 -8.20 11.90
C ALA A 168 -4.25 -7.80 10.62
N ASN A 169 -2.92 -7.74 10.67
CA ASN A 169 -2.09 -7.45 9.51
C ASN A 169 -2.30 -8.46 8.37
N VAL A 170 -2.25 -9.75 8.70
CA VAL A 170 -2.38 -10.85 7.74
C VAL A 170 -3.79 -10.94 7.16
N VAL A 171 -4.81 -10.80 8.02
CA VAL A 171 -6.21 -11.03 7.64
C VAL A 171 -6.80 -9.85 6.86
N ILE A 172 -6.45 -8.61 7.24
CA ILE A 172 -7.07 -7.40 6.69
C ILE A 172 -6.24 -6.79 5.56
N LEU A 173 -4.92 -6.72 5.74
CA LEU A 173 -4.08 -5.89 4.87
C LEU A 173 -3.30 -6.70 3.85
N ARG A 174 -2.68 -7.80 4.28
CA ARG A 174 -1.68 -8.53 3.49
C ARG A 174 -1.50 -9.98 3.94
N PHE A 175 -2.09 -10.92 3.21
CA PHE A 175 -1.96 -12.35 3.52
C PHE A 175 -0.51 -12.85 3.44
N ASP A 176 0.30 -12.32 2.52
CA ASP A 176 1.72 -12.67 2.37
C ASP A 176 2.58 -12.29 3.59
N ALA A 177 2.14 -11.35 4.41
CA ALA A 177 2.77 -11.03 5.68
C ALA A 177 2.74 -12.21 6.68
N ALA A 178 1.96 -13.27 6.41
CA ALA A 178 1.99 -14.51 7.18
C ALA A 178 3.40 -15.12 7.22
N ALA A 179 4.19 -14.95 6.16
CA ALA A 179 5.57 -15.42 6.11
C ALA A 179 6.46 -14.73 7.16
N LEU A 180 6.18 -13.46 7.50
CA LEU A 180 6.86 -12.74 8.57
C LEU A 180 6.26 -13.08 9.95
N ALA A 181 4.94 -13.25 10.04
CA ALA A 181 4.26 -13.54 11.29
C ALA A 181 4.61 -14.92 11.86
N LEU A 182 4.76 -15.93 10.99
CA LEU A 182 4.93 -17.32 11.42
C LEU A 182 6.22 -17.56 12.22
N PRO A 183 7.43 -17.14 11.79
CA PRO A 183 8.64 -17.30 12.59
C PRO A 183 8.56 -16.57 13.94
N MET A 184 7.91 -15.41 13.97
CA MET A 184 7.74 -14.62 15.18
C MET A 184 6.79 -15.31 16.18
N ILE A 185 5.68 -15.86 15.72
CA ILE A 185 4.76 -16.66 16.55
C ILE A 185 5.47 -17.93 17.08
N ILE A 186 6.22 -18.64 16.22
CA ILE A 186 7.00 -19.81 16.63
C ILE A 186 8.03 -19.41 17.70
N SER A 187 8.74 -18.30 17.52
CA SER A 187 9.68 -17.78 18.52
C SER A 187 9.02 -17.49 19.87
N ILE A 188 7.81 -16.91 19.86
CA ILE A 188 7.02 -16.67 21.08
C ILE A 188 6.64 -18.00 21.74
N MET A 189 6.19 -18.99 20.98
CA MET A 189 5.86 -20.32 21.50
C MET A 189 7.07 -21.02 22.11
N CYS A 190 8.21 -20.99 21.42
CA CYS A 190 9.46 -21.59 21.90
C CYS A 190 10.04 -20.88 23.13
N SER A 191 9.70 -19.61 23.36
CA SER A 191 10.14 -18.89 24.55
C SER A 191 9.60 -19.45 25.87
N GLY A 192 8.49 -20.20 25.83
CA GLY A 192 7.82 -20.75 27.02
C GLY A 192 7.21 -19.69 27.96
N LYS A 193 7.27 -18.41 27.60
CA LYS A 193 6.79 -17.29 28.43
C LYS A 193 5.26 -17.14 28.42
N ILE A 194 4.60 -17.71 27.42
CA ILE A 194 3.13 -17.79 27.31
C ILE A 194 2.74 -19.21 26.89
N GLY A 195 1.60 -19.70 27.40
CA GLY A 195 1.11 -21.03 27.03
C GLY A 195 0.68 -21.08 25.57
N ALA A 196 1.02 -22.15 24.85
CA ALA A 196 0.67 -22.34 23.44
C ALA A 196 -0.84 -22.23 23.20
N ILE A 197 -1.66 -22.82 24.08
CA ILE A 197 -3.12 -22.72 24.01
C ILE A 197 -3.56 -21.27 24.14
N GLU A 198 -3.03 -20.51 25.11
CA GLU A 198 -3.40 -19.09 25.28
C GLU A 198 -3.07 -18.26 24.03
N LEU A 199 -1.92 -18.52 23.40
CA LEU A 199 -1.51 -17.84 22.17
C LEU A 199 -2.41 -18.19 20.98
N VAL A 200 -2.72 -19.48 20.80
CA VAL A 200 -3.63 -19.95 19.75
C VAL A 200 -5.02 -19.36 19.95
N THR A 201 -5.56 -19.38 21.17
CA THR A 201 -6.87 -18.80 21.47
C THR A 201 -6.89 -17.29 21.19
N ALA A 202 -5.84 -16.55 21.58
CA ALA A 202 -5.73 -15.12 21.27
C ALA A 202 -5.67 -14.85 19.76
N GLY A 203 -4.91 -15.66 19.02
CA GLY A 203 -4.83 -15.60 17.56
C GLY A 203 -6.18 -15.92 16.90
N SER A 204 -6.86 -16.99 17.31
CA SER A 204 -8.17 -17.39 16.78
C SER A 204 -9.25 -16.35 17.05
N ILE A 205 -9.29 -15.76 18.24
CA ILE A 205 -10.22 -14.66 18.57
C ILE A 205 -9.93 -13.45 17.67
N ALA A 206 -8.65 -13.07 17.55
CA ALA A 206 -8.26 -11.95 16.68
C ALA A 206 -8.64 -12.21 15.22
N SER A 207 -8.42 -13.43 14.72
CA SER A 207 -8.82 -13.82 13.36
C SER A 207 -10.32 -13.72 13.16
N ALA A 208 -11.13 -14.29 14.06
CA ALA A 208 -12.58 -14.23 13.96
C ALA A 208 -13.11 -12.78 13.95
N VAL A 209 -12.55 -11.93 14.82
CA VAL A 209 -12.90 -10.50 14.86
C VAL A 209 -12.48 -9.80 13.56
N CYS A 210 -11.25 -10.00 13.10
CA CYS A 210 -10.74 -9.33 11.89
C CYS A 210 -11.46 -9.81 10.62
N ILE A 211 -11.78 -11.10 10.51
CA ILE A 211 -12.58 -11.67 9.41
C ILE A 211 -13.98 -11.06 9.43
N GLY A 212 -14.61 -10.94 10.61
CA GLY A 212 -15.90 -10.27 10.74
C GLY A 212 -15.85 -8.81 10.28
N ILE A 213 -14.81 -8.06 10.65
CA ILE A 213 -14.64 -6.66 10.26
C ILE A 213 -14.41 -6.52 8.75
N THR A 214 -13.49 -7.29 8.15
CA THR A 214 -13.24 -7.23 6.70
C THR A 214 -14.47 -7.65 5.92
N ILE A 215 -15.16 -8.74 6.28
CA ILE A 215 -16.39 -9.13 5.59
C ILE A 215 -17.46 -8.04 5.71
N ALA A 216 -17.66 -7.45 6.88
CA ALA A 216 -18.67 -6.40 7.05
C ALA A 216 -18.35 -5.14 6.23
N VAL A 217 -17.12 -4.64 6.33
CA VAL A 217 -16.69 -3.40 5.67
C VAL A 217 -16.54 -3.61 4.16
N ASP A 218 -15.80 -4.64 3.76
CA ASP A 218 -15.47 -4.86 2.36
C ASP A 218 -16.69 -5.33 1.57
N SER A 219 -17.60 -6.14 2.14
CA SER A 219 -18.84 -6.49 1.43
C SER A 219 -19.74 -5.28 1.19
N TYR A 220 -19.70 -4.29 2.09
CA TYR A 220 -20.47 -3.05 1.95
C TYR A 220 -19.96 -2.20 0.77
N TYR A 221 -18.65 -1.99 0.68
CA TYR A 221 -18.05 -1.18 -0.40
C TYR A 221 -17.99 -1.94 -1.74
N TRP A 222 -17.68 -3.24 -1.72
CA TRP A 222 -17.66 -4.06 -2.93
C TRP A 222 -19.04 -4.51 -3.40
N ARG A 223 -20.10 -4.27 -2.61
CA ARG A 223 -21.49 -4.67 -2.89
C ARG A 223 -21.64 -6.16 -3.27
N LYS A 224 -20.76 -6.98 -2.72
CA LYS A 224 -20.69 -8.42 -2.93
C LYS A 224 -20.52 -9.08 -1.56
N PHE A 225 -21.43 -9.98 -1.20
CA PHE A 225 -21.38 -10.70 0.07
C PHE A 225 -21.28 -12.21 -0.18
N PRO A 226 -20.34 -12.92 0.48
CA PRO A 226 -19.27 -12.38 1.34
C PRO A 226 -18.09 -11.86 0.52
N MET A 227 -17.49 -10.74 0.93
CA MET A 227 -16.23 -10.23 0.39
C MET A 227 -15.13 -10.26 1.44
N TRP A 228 -14.10 -11.06 1.21
CA TRP A 228 -12.85 -11.03 1.97
C TRP A 228 -11.68 -10.83 0.98
N PRO A 229 -11.17 -9.60 0.82
CA PRO A 229 -10.22 -9.27 -0.25
C PRO A 229 -8.94 -10.09 -0.22
N GLU A 230 -8.35 -10.28 0.97
CA GLU A 230 -7.11 -11.04 1.12
C GLU A 230 -7.31 -12.54 0.85
N TRP A 231 -8.49 -13.08 1.11
CA TRP A 231 -8.82 -14.45 0.73
C TRP A 231 -8.97 -14.61 -0.78
N GLU A 232 -9.68 -13.70 -1.45
CA GLU A 232 -9.76 -13.74 -2.92
C GLU A 232 -8.37 -13.56 -3.56
N ALA A 233 -7.52 -12.70 -2.99
CA ALA A 233 -6.13 -12.55 -3.40
C ALA A 233 -5.32 -13.84 -3.24
N PHE A 234 -5.51 -14.55 -2.12
CA PHE A 234 -4.83 -15.81 -1.86
C PHE A 234 -5.29 -16.90 -2.85
N VAL A 235 -6.60 -17.05 -3.05
CA VAL A 235 -7.16 -18.03 -3.99
C VAL A 235 -6.64 -17.76 -5.41
N PHE A 236 -6.70 -16.51 -5.86
CA PHE A 236 -6.22 -16.12 -7.18
C PHE A 236 -4.72 -16.43 -7.40
N ASN A 237 -3.88 -16.08 -6.42
CA ASN A 237 -2.43 -16.20 -6.59
C ASN A 237 -1.90 -17.62 -6.35
N ILE A 238 -2.41 -18.31 -5.33
CA ILE A 238 -1.85 -19.57 -4.83
C ILE A 238 -2.65 -20.78 -5.33
N VAL A 239 -3.99 -20.70 -5.28
CA VAL A 239 -4.84 -21.83 -5.66
C VAL A 239 -4.98 -21.91 -7.17
N GLU A 240 -5.22 -20.77 -7.82
CA GLU A 240 -5.42 -20.71 -9.27
C GLU A 240 -4.11 -20.53 -10.05
N ASN A 241 -3.01 -20.21 -9.37
CA ASN A 241 -1.67 -19.98 -9.96
C ASN A 241 -1.66 -18.92 -11.10
N LYS A 242 -2.63 -18.00 -11.10
CA LYS A 242 -2.79 -16.95 -12.13
C LYS A 242 -1.86 -15.74 -11.94
N SER A 243 -1.02 -15.77 -10.90
CA SER A 243 -0.02 -14.72 -10.66
C SER A 243 0.96 -14.55 -11.83
N SER A 244 1.18 -15.61 -12.62
CA SER A 244 2.04 -15.60 -13.81
C SER A 244 1.42 -14.95 -15.04
N GLU A 245 0.09 -14.81 -15.10
CA GLU A 245 -0.62 -14.19 -16.24
C GLU A 245 -0.46 -12.66 -16.25
N TRP A 246 -0.21 -12.07 -15.09
CA TRP A 246 -0.08 -10.62 -14.91
C TRP A 246 1.40 -10.25 -14.84
N GLY A 247 1.97 -9.90 -16.01
CA GLY A 247 3.39 -9.62 -16.20
C GLY A 247 4.02 -10.40 -17.36
N ALA A 248 3.31 -11.42 -17.88
CA ALA A 248 3.62 -11.99 -19.18
C ALA A 248 3.23 -10.99 -20.26
N THR A 249 4.23 -10.32 -20.85
CA THR A 249 4.02 -9.51 -22.06
C THR A 249 3.43 -10.39 -23.14
N GLY A 250 2.17 -10.16 -23.51
CA GLY A 250 1.64 -10.69 -24.76
C GLY A 250 2.55 -10.26 -25.91
N THR A 251 2.89 -11.18 -26.81
CA THR A 251 3.75 -10.93 -27.98
C THR A 251 2.98 -10.22 -29.10
N GLY A 252 2.35 -9.09 -28.78
CA GLY A 252 1.62 -8.25 -29.72
C GLY A 252 2.03 -6.79 -29.59
N ASP A 253 2.13 -6.08 -30.72
CA ASP A 253 2.32 -4.62 -30.74
C ASP A 253 1.05 -3.95 -30.19
N VAL A 254 1.02 -3.69 -28.89
CA VAL A 254 -0.04 -2.90 -28.25
C VAL A 254 0.39 -1.44 -28.23
N ARG A 255 -0.36 -0.59 -28.92
CA ARG A 255 -0.22 0.87 -28.82
C ARG A 255 -1.17 1.38 -27.76
N VAL A 256 -0.64 1.71 -26.59
CA VAL A 256 -1.39 2.37 -25.52
C VAL A 256 -1.07 3.86 -25.60
N HIS A 257 -2.10 4.69 -25.82
CA HIS A 257 -1.99 6.13 -25.67
C HIS A 257 -2.22 6.46 -24.21
N ILE A 258 -1.17 6.92 -23.53
CA ILE A 258 -1.26 7.53 -22.21
C ILE A 258 -0.86 8.97 -22.41
N ASP A 259 -1.76 9.90 -22.11
CA ASP A 259 -1.41 11.30 -22.21
C ASP A 259 -0.25 11.63 -21.25
N THR A 260 0.58 12.58 -21.63
CA THR A 260 1.81 12.92 -20.91
C THR A 260 1.54 13.37 -19.48
N PHE A 261 0.36 13.92 -19.21
CA PHE A 261 -0.01 14.43 -17.90
C PHE A 261 -0.49 13.29 -17.00
N SER A 262 -1.41 12.44 -17.42
CA SER A 262 -1.86 11.21 -16.76
C SER A 262 -0.71 10.24 -16.49
N ALA A 263 0.28 10.18 -17.40
CA ALA A 263 1.52 9.44 -17.19
C ALA A 263 2.42 10.07 -16.11
N MET A 264 2.42 11.39 -15.97
CA MET A 264 3.24 12.15 -15.02
C MET A 264 2.58 12.30 -13.64
N THR A 265 1.26 12.45 -13.56
CA THR A 265 0.51 12.68 -12.32
C THR A 265 0.15 11.37 -11.62
N GLY A 266 0.17 10.26 -12.35
CA GLY A 266 -0.67 9.11 -12.06
C GLY A 266 -2.13 9.50 -12.30
N ALA A 267 -2.94 8.60 -12.85
CA ALA A 267 -4.38 8.80 -12.93
C ALA A 267 -4.97 8.80 -11.50
N SER A 268 -4.94 9.95 -10.83
CA SER A 268 -5.45 10.18 -9.48
C SER A 268 -6.51 11.27 -9.54
N ARG A 269 -7.73 10.97 -9.06
CA ARG A 269 -8.85 11.93 -9.07
C ARG A 269 -8.64 13.13 -8.13
N PHE A 270 -7.67 13.05 -7.20
CA PHE A 270 -7.29 14.18 -6.33
C PHE A 270 -6.69 15.39 -7.08
N GLY A 271 -6.47 15.30 -8.39
CA GLY A 271 -5.98 16.39 -9.24
C GLY A 271 -6.97 16.89 -10.31
N GLU A 272 -8.21 16.41 -10.32
CA GLU A 272 -9.23 16.83 -11.29
C GLU A 272 -9.67 18.28 -11.02
N GLN A 273 -8.95 19.25 -11.60
CA GLN A 273 -9.32 20.67 -11.54
C GLN A 273 -10.24 21.13 -12.68
N GLN A 274 -10.58 20.25 -13.65
CA GLN A 274 -11.42 20.60 -14.80
C GLN A 274 -12.30 19.43 -15.27
N ASP A 275 -13.54 19.75 -15.67
CA ASP A 275 -14.57 18.78 -16.11
C ASP A 275 -14.21 17.99 -17.39
N GLY A 276 -13.22 18.44 -18.17
CA GLY A 276 -12.75 17.75 -19.38
C GLY A 276 -11.78 16.59 -19.14
N TRP A 277 -11.39 16.35 -17.89
CA TRP A 277 -10.44 15.30 -17.48
C TRP A 277 -11.15 14.07 -16.90
N ILE A 278 -12.49 14.11 -16.90
CA ILE A 278 -13.38 13.00 -16.61
C ILE A 278 -13.28 12.02 -17.78
N HIS A 279 -13.10 10.72 -17.50
CA HIS A 279 -13.26 9.69 -18.53
C HIS A 279 -14.62 9.88 -19.23
N PRO A 280 -14.64 10.23 -20.53
CA PRO A 280 -15.90 10.49 -21.21
C PRO A 280 -16.59 9.16 -21.51
N ASP A 281 -17.46 8.71 -20.61
CA ASP A 281 -18.34 7.53 -20.73
C ASP A 281 -17.61 6.20 -21.04
N PRO A 282 -18.24 5.03 -20.81
CA PRO A 282 -17.58 3.76 -21.05
C PRO A 282 -17.47 3.52 -22.57
N ILE A 283 -16.37 3.99 -23.17
CA ILE A 283 -15.98 3.61 -24.52
C ILE A 283 -15.48 2.16 -24.44
N TYR A 284 -16.42 1.21 -24.44
CA TYR A 284 -16.13 -0.10 -24.99
C TYR A 284 -15.84 0.10 -26.48
N PRO A 285 -14.65 -0.24 -27.00
CA PRO A 285 -14.57 -0.65 -28.38
C PRO A 285 -15.24 -2.03 -28.43
N THR A 286 -16.56 -2.05 -28.58
CA THR A 286 -17.19 -3.20 -29.23
C THR A 286 -16.52 -3.34 -30.58
N GLN A 287 -15.77 -4.43 -30.73
CA GLN A 287 -15.09 -4.87 -31.96
C GLN A 287 -13.68 -4.30 -32.17
N TRP A 288 -12.68 -5.15 -31.94
CA TRP A 288 -11.35 -5.06 -32.56
C TRP A 288 -11.46 -5.30 -34.08
N GLY A 289 -12.05 -4.35 -34.81
CA GLY A 289 -12.26 -4.46 -36.24
C GLY A 289 -12.53 -3.11 -36.88
N ALA A 290 -11.62 -2.72 -37.77
CA ALA A 290 -11.68 -1.56 -38.67
C ALA A 290 -11.54 -0.17 -38.03
N GLY A 291 -10.36 0.45 -38.24
CA GLY A 291 -10.30 1.92 -38.30
C GLY A 291 -10.84 2.44 -39.64
N PRO A 292 -10.78 3.75 -39.93
CA PRO A 292 -10.70 4.91 -39.04
C PRO A 292 -11.88 5.87 -39.28
N LYS A 293 -12.32 6.65 -38.28
CA LYS A 293 -12.90 7.98 -38.52
C LYS A 293 -12.46 8.96 -37.43
N SER A 294 -11.74 9.97 -37.90
CA SER A 294 -11.30 11.17 -37.19
C SER A 294 -12.40 11.79 -36.32
N LEU A 295 -12.16 11.88 -35.02
CA LEU A 295 -12.82 12.88 -34.18
C LEU A 295 -11.90 14.11 -34.14
N ARG A 296 -12.39 15.22 -34.70
CA ARG A 296 -11.74 16.54 -34.62
C ARG A 296 -11.69 16.94 -33.15
N ALA A 297 -10.47 17.02 -32.60
CA ALA A 297 -10.22 17.78 -31.39
C ALA A 297 -10.50 19.27 -31.70
N SER A 298 -11.55 19.82 -31.11
CA SER A 298 -11.76 21.26 -31.07
C SER A 298 -10.83 21.85 -30.01
N GLN A 299 -9.86 22.63 -30.49
CA GLN A 299 -9.01 23.59 -29.77
C GLN A 299 -8.00 23.01 -28.78
N GLU A 300 -6.82 22.67 -29.30
CA GLU A 300 -5.56 22.56 -28.56
C GLU A 300 -5.09 23.93 -28.03
N PRO A 301 -4.33 23.94 -26.92
CA PRO A 301 -3.09 24.69 -26.86
C PRO A 301 -1.91 23.71 -26.78
N SER A 302 -1.13 23.68 -27.86
CA SER A 302 0.21 23.12 -28.03
C SER A 302 0.87 22.51 -26.78
N ARG A 303 0.79 21.19 -26.61
CA ARG A 303 1.76 20.44 -25.79
C ARG A 303 2.14 19.14 -26.51
N SER A 304 3.44 18.89 -26.58
CA SER A 304 4.09 17.78 -27.24
C SER A 304 3.49 16.42 -26.86
N ASN A 305 2.77 15.80 -27.81
CA ASN A 305 2.22 14.45 -27.69
C ASN A 305 3.37 13.42 -27.67
N LEU A 306 3.45 12.62 -26.60
CA LEU A 306 4.44 11.55 -26.50
C LEU A 306 3.78 10.21 -26.87
N TYR A 307 4.09 9.69 -28.07
CA TYR A 307 3.67 8.34 -28.46
C TYR A 307 4.73 7.34 -27.99
N LEU A 308 4.41 6.54 -26.97
CA LEU A 308 5.26 5.43 -26.55
C LEU A 308 5.00 4.21 -27.45
N VAL A 309 5.94 3.92 -28.34
CA VAL A 309 5.99 2.65 -29.07
C VAL A 309 6.85 1.68 -28.27
N CYS A 310 6.24 0.87 -27.41
CA CYS A 310 6.94 -0.21 -26.72
C CYS A 310 7.14 -1.39 -27.68
N LYS A 311 8.30 -1.43 -28.34
CA LYS A 311 8.76 -2.65 -29.03
C LYS A 311 9.38 -3.58 -28.00
N THR A 312 8.66 -4.62 -27.59
CA THR A 312 9.21 -5.70 -26.76
C THR A 312 10.11 -6.58 -27.61
N ARG A 313 11.40 -6.22 -27.72
CA ARG A 313 12.41 -7.09 -28.33
C ARG A 313 13.11 -7.88 -27.22
N GLN A 314 12.87 -9.19 -27.19
CA GLN A 314 13.57 -10.12 -26.31
C GLN A 314 15.09 -10.07 -26.60
N ARG A 315 15.90 -9.46 -25.72
CA ARG A 315 17.37 -9.55 -25.78
C ARG A 315 17.96 -9.69 -24.39
N SER A 316 18.81 -10.70 -24.25
CA SER A 316 19.35 -11.27 -23.02
C SER A 316 20.54 -10.52 -22.40
N THR A 317 20.70 -9.21 -22.63
CA THR A 317 21.84 -8.46 -22.07
C THR A 317 21.46 -7.08 -21.53
N VAL A 318 21.87 -6.83 -20.28
CA VAL A 318 21.47 -5.71 -19.39
C VAL A 318 22.01 -4.32 -19.79
N ARG A 319 22.68 -4.15 -20.94
CA ARG A 319 23.44 -2.92 -21.22
C ARG A 319 22.76 -1.83 -22.08
N ASP A 320 21.59 -2.05 -22.68
CA ASP A 320 21.01 -1.08 -23.63
C ASP A 320 19.52 -0.72 -23.40
N ALA A 321 19.01 -0.80 -22.17
CA ALA A 321 17.57 -0.64 -21.89
C ALA A 321 16.99 0.79 -22.06
N TRP A 322 17.80 1.80 -22.40
CA TRP A 322 17.33 3.19 -22.58
C TRP A 322 17.96 3.84 -23.81
N ARG A 323 17.50 3.47 -25.01
CA ARG A 323 17.58 4.36 -26.17
C ARG A 323 16.18 4.75 -26.59
N CYS A 324 15.73 5.92 -26.14
CA CYS A 324 14.63 6.62 -26.78
C CYS A 324 15.01 6.88 -28.24
N SER A 325 14.31 6.26 -29.17
CA SER A 325 14.35 6.64 -30.58
C SER A 325 13.95 8.12 -30.69
N ARG A 326 14.76 8.94 -31.37
CA ARG A 326 14.43 10.34 -31.63
C ARG A 326 13.05 10.46 -32.29
N PRO A 327 12.30 11.55 -32.06
CA PRO A 327 11.04 11.77 -32.76
C PRO A 327 11.32 11.80 -34.26
N LEU A 328 10.53 11.05 -35.02
CA LEU A 328 10.46 11.24 -36.47
C LEU A 328 9.93 12.65 -36.71
N GLN A 329 10.70 13.43 -37.48
CA GLN A 329 10.26 14.71 -38.04
C GLN A 329 9.07 14.51 -38.96
#